data_AF-A0A0N0SVZ4-F1
#
_entry.id   AF-A0A0N0SVZ4-F1
#
_cell.length_a   1.000
_cell.length_b   1.000
_cell.length_c   1.000
_cell.angle_alpha   90.00
_cell.angle_beta   90.00
_cell.angle_gamma   90.00
#
_symmetry.space_group_name_H-M   'P 1'
#
loop_
_entity.id
_entity.type
_entity.pdbx_description
1 polymer ?
#
loop_
_entity_poly.entity_id
_entity_poly.type
_entity_poly.pdbx_seq_one_letter_code
_entity_poly.pdbx_strand_id
1 'polypeptide(L)' 'MTVLEETTGEPTGEPTDARGRVAELHEIRARAVAGPSEKATAAQHAKGKLTARERIELLLDPGSFQEV' A
#
# COMPACT_ATOMS: atom_id res chain seq x y z
N MET A 1 -6.18 -6.41 -50.60
CA MET A 1 -7.31 -5.78 -49.89
C MET A 1 -7.88 -6.78 -48.90
N THR A 2 -7.30 -6.85 -47.72
CA THR A 2 -7.99 -7.32 -46.51
C THR A 2 -7.19 -6.72 -45.36
N VAL A 3 -7.84 -5.84 -44.63
CA VAL A 3 -7.26 -4.89 -43.69
C VAL A 3 -6.94 -5.65 -42.40
N LEU A 4 -5.78 -5.32 -41.83
CA LEU A 4 -5.36 -5.67 -40.48
C LEU A 4 -6.31 -5.02 -39.47
N GLU A 5 -6.95 -5.81 -38.63
CA GLU A 5 -7.51 -5.30 -37.38
C GLU A 5 -6.96 -6.15 -36.24
N GLU A 6 -5.74 -5.81 -35.82
CA GLU A 6 -5.26 -6.12 -34.49
C GLU A 6 -6.19 -5.40 -33.51
N THR A 7 -7.11 -6.15 -32.91
CA THR A 7 -7.87 -5.70 -31.76
C THR A 7 -6.89 -5.39 -30.63
N THR A 8 -6.50 -4.12 -30.54
CA THR A 8 -5.87 -3.55 -29.35
C THR A 8 -6.96 -3.49 -28.30
N GLY A 9 -7.15 -4.59 -27.57
CA GLY A 9 -7.94 -4.62 -26.36
C GLY A 9 -7.25 -3.76 -25.31
N GLU A 10 -7.85 -2.62 -24.99
CA GLU A 10 -7.45 -1.75 -23.89
C GLU A 10 -7.24 -2.56 -22.59
N PRO A 11 -6.13 -2.37 -21.84
CA PRO A 11 -5.98 -3.04 -20.57
C PRO A 11 -6.96 -2.41 -19.59
N THR A 12 -8.12 -3.03 -19.43
CA THR A 12 -9.00 -2.78 -18.28
C THR A 12 -8.16 -3.06 -17.04
N GLY A 13 -7.99 -2.05 -16.19
CA GLY A 13 -7.01 -1.96 -15.11
C GLY A 13 -7.24 -2.89 -13.92
N GLU A 14 -7.54 -4.17 -14.18
CA GLU A 14 -7.52 -5.23 -13.18
C GLU A 14 -6.27 -6.08 -13.40
N PRO A 15 -5.53 -6.44 -12.34
CA PRO A 15 -4.44 -7.39 -12.46
C PRO A 15 -4.98 -8.75 -12.92
N THR A 16 -4.78 -9.04 -14.20
CA THR A 16 -5.30 -10.23 -14.90
C THR A 16 -4.57 -11.51 -14.52
N ASP A 17 -3.43 -11.42 -13.82
CA ASP A 17 -2.66 -12.57 -13.35
C ASP A 17 -2.32 -12.50 -11.85
N ALA A 18 -1.77 -13.60 -11.33
CA ALA A 18 -1.39 -13.71 -9.93
C ALA A 18 -0.30 -12.71 -9.52
N ARG A 19 0.60 -12.33 -10.45
CA ARG A 19 1.70 -11.40 -10.16
C ARG A 19 1.18 -9.98 -10.00
N GLY A 20 0.25 -9.57 -10.86
CA GLY A 20 -0.44 -8.29 -10.76
C GLY A 20 -1.19 -8.15 -9.44
N ARG A 21 -1.90 -9.21 -9.01
CA ARG A 21 -2.64 -9.19 -7.73
C ARG A 21 -1.71 -9.07 -6.52
N VAL A 22 -0.55 -9.72 -6.57
CA VAL A 22 0.48 -9.59 -5.53
C VAL A 22 1.04 -8.16 -5.49
N ALA A 23 1.30 -7.55 -6.65
CA ALA A 23 1.77 -6.18 -6.73
C ALA A 23 0.76 -5.19 -6.13
N GLU A 24 -0.52 -5.31 -6.52
CA GLU A 24 -1.60 -4.50 -5.96
C GLU A 24 -1.71 -4.64 -4.44
N LEU A 25 -1.63 -5.88 -3.92
CA LEU A 25 -1.64 -6.14 -2.48
C LEU A 25 -0.48 -5.43 -1.76
N HIS A 26 0.72 -5.44 -2.35
CA HIS A 26 1.87 -4.72 -1.81
C HIS A 26 1.64 -3.20 -1.79
N GLU A 27 1.05 -2.64 -2.83
CA GLU A 27 0.72 -1.21 -2.88
C GLU A 27 -0.34 -0.82 -1.84
N ILE A 28 -1.37 -1.63 -1.67
CA ILE A 28 -2.40 -1.43 -0.63
C ILE A 28 -1.75 -1.46 0.76
N ARG A 29 -0.90 -2.46 1.03
CA ARG A 29 -0.17 -2.56 2.30
C ARG A 29 0.75 -1.37 2.54
N ALA A 30 1.49 -0.92 1.52
CA ALA A 30 2.37 0.23 1.62
C ALA A 30 1.58 1.51 1.97
N ARG A 31 0.42 1.73 1.34
CA ARG A 31 -0.46 2.87 1.66
C ARG A 31 -1.02 2.79 3.09
N ALA A 32 -1.41 1.60 3.55
CA ALA A 32 -1.88 1.41 4.92
C ALA A 32 -0.79 1.76 5.96
N VAL A 33 0.46 1.32 5.71
CA VAL A 33 1.61 1.63 6.57
C VAL A 33 1.96 3.12 6.56
N ALA A 34 1.92 3.78 5.41
CA ALA A 34 2.15 5.22 5.29
C ALA A 34 1.08 6.06 6.02
N GLY A 35 -0.11 5.49 6.18
CA GLY A 35 -1.23 6.15 6.85
C GLY A 35 -1.92 7.20 5.98
N PRO A 36 -2.85 7.99 6.56
CA PRO A 36 -3.77 8.83 5.80
C PRO A 36 -3.11 10.07 5.15
N SER A 37 -2.01 10.57 5.72
CA SER A 37 -1.16 11.59 5.09
C SER A 37 0.12 11.79 5.89
N GLU A 38 1.22 12.13 5.21
CA GLU A 38 2.48 12.54 5.84
C GLU A 38 2.27 13.73 6.79
N LYS A 39 1.36 14.64 6.43
CA LYS A 39 0.99 15.80 7.26
C LYS A 39 0.42 15.40 8.61
N ALA A 40 -0.39 14.34 8.67
CA ALA A 40 -0.96 13.85 9.93
C ALA A 40 0.14 13.27 10.83
N THR A 41 1.07 12.51 10.27
CA THR A 41 2.26 11.98 10.97
C THR A 41 3.11 13.13 11.53
N ALA A 42 3.48 14.08 10.68
CA ALA A 42 4.24 15.26 11.09
C ALA A 42 3.52 16.06 12.18
N ALA A 43 2.19 16.18 12.13
CA ALA A 43 1.41 16.86 13.15
C ALA A 43 1.38 16.12 14.50
N GLN A 44 1.49 14.78 14.52
CA GLN A 44 1.67 14.03 15.77
C GLN A 44 3.06 14.30 16.34
N HIS A 45 4.10 14.19 15.51
CA HIS A 45 5.48 14.41 15.93
C HIS A 45 5.71 15.84 16.42
N ALA A 46 5.14 16.84 15.75
CA ALA A 46 5.19 18.25 16.17
C ALA A 46 4.54 18.50 17.55
N LYS A 47 3.60 17.63 17.96
CA LYS A 47 2.98 17.66 19.30
C LYS A 47 3.77 16.83 20.32
N GLY A 48 4.95 16.31 19.97
CA GLY A 48 5.74 15.41 20.81
C GLY A 48 5.09 14.03 20.98
N LYS A 49 4.19 13.63 20.06
CA LYS A 49 3.48 12.35 20.13
C LYS A 49 4.01 11.40 19.07
N LEU A 50 4.11 10.13 19.45
CA LEU A 50 4.36 9.03 18.53
C LEU A 50 3.08 8.65 17.77
N THR A 51 3.24 8.13 16.56
CA THR A 51 2.17 7.48 15.79
C THR A 51 1.72 6.18 16.45
N ALA A 52 0.59 5.61 15.99
CA ALA A 52 0.11 4.35 16.54
C ALA A 52 1.12 3.21 16.35
N ARG A 53 1.72 3.12 15.16
CA ARG A 53 2.69 2.06 14.82
C ARG A 53 3.99 2.20 15.59
N GLU A 54 4.51 3.43 15.74
CA GLU A 54 5.68 3.71 16.59
C GLU A 54 5.46 3.29 18.05
N ARG A 55 4.25 3.49 18.59
CA ARG A 55 3.94 3.05 19.96
C ARG A 55 3.91 1.53 20.08
N ILE A 56 3.37 0.84 19.08
CA ILE A 56 3.33 -0.62 19.04
C ILE A 56 4.76 -1.18 18.99
N GLU A 57 5.62 -0.61 18.14
CA GLU A 57 7.03 -1.01 18.00
C GLU A 57 7.83 -0.81 19.29
N LEU A 58 7.52 0.20 20.09
CA LEU A 58 8.14 0.40 21.40
C LEU A 58 7.60 -0.53 22.49
N LEU A 59 6.36 -0.98 22.37
CA LEU A 59 5.68 -1.77 23.39
C LEU A 59 5.97 -3.26 23.26
N LEU A 60 6.10 -3.76 22.03
CA LEU A 60 6.20 -5.18 21.74
C LEU A 60 7.62 -5.60 21.38
N ASP A 61 7.92 -6.89 21.55
CA ASP A 61 9.20 -7.44 21.14
C ASP A 61 9.38 -7.29 19.61
N PRO A 62 10.59 -6.92 19.12
CA PRO A 62 10.83 -6.73 17.71
C PRO A 62 10.40 -7.93 16.86
N GLY A 63 9.56 -7.68 15.86
CA GLY A 63 9.04 -8.70 14.94
C GLY A 63 7.90 -9.57 15.49
N SER A 64 7.44 -9.34 16.72
CA SER A 64 6.31 -10.09 17.30
C SER A 64 4.92 -9.58 16.89
N PHE A 65 4.84 -8.33 16.40
CA PHE A 65 3.57 -7.71 16.03
C PHE A 65 3.02 -8.30 14.73
N GLN A 66 1.79 -8.81 14.76
CA GLN A 66 1.03 -9.26 13.60
C GLN A 66 -0.22 -8.38 13.43
N GLU A 67 -0.27 -7.65 12.32
CA GLU A 67 -1.44 -6.85 11.92
C GLU A 67 -2.55 -7.77 11.37
N VAL A 68 -3.81 -7.46 11.71
CA VAL A 68 -5.02 -8.25 11.38
C VAL A 68 -5.91 -7.57 10.35
#